data_AF-A0AAV5S046-F1
#
_entry.id   AF-A0AAV5S046-F1
#
_cell.length_a   1.000
_cell.length_b   1.000
_cell.length_c   1.000
_cell.angle_alpha   90.00
_cell.angle_beta   90.00
_cell.angle_gamma   90.00
#
_symmetry.space_group_name_H-M   'P 1'
#
loop_
_entity.id
_entity.type
_entity.pdbx_description
1 polymer ?
#
loop_
_entity_poly.entity_id
_entity_poly.type
_entity_poly.pdbx_seq_one_letter_code
_entity_poly.pdbx_strand_id
1 'polypeptide(L)'
;MWNPFSSGKQEFENTRENRKQCWESRDLYFQCLDSIDVISPLDPKNKDKIKRACQQQEKQFEQDCANSWIRYFKEKRVTDYRNDLINKKIQEEELQAAVTK
;
A
#
# COMPACT_ATOMS: atom_id res chain seq x y z
N MET A 1 -21.35 -34.40 -17.81
CA MET A 1 -21.55 -33.37 -16.79
C MET A 1 -20.72 -32.16 -17.19
N TRP A 2 -21.36 -31.14 -17.78
CA TRP A 2 -20.70 -29.90 -18.18
C TRP A 2 -20.71 -28.97 -16.96
N ASN A 3 -19.53 -28.68 -16.43
CA ASN A 3 -19.36 -27.91 -15.19
C ASN A 3 -19.19 -26.42 -15.55
N PRO A 4 -20.15 -25.53 -15.26
CA PRO A 4 -20.17 -24.15 -15.75
C PRO A 4 -19.25 -23.20 -14.95
N PHE A 5 -18.37 -23.72 -14.10
CA PHE A 5 -17.52 -22.94 -13.20
C PHE A 5 -16.03 -22.88 -13.61
N SER A 6 -15.70 -23.21 -14.85
CA SER A 6 -14.35 -23.02 -15.40
C SER A 6 -14.19 -21.63 -16.01
N SER A 7 -14.53 -20.60 -15.24
CA SER A 7 -14.12 -19.24 -15.57
C SER A 7 -12.67 -19.10 -15.08
N GLY A 8 -11.72 -19.25 -16.00
CA GLY A 8 -10.28 -19.08 -15.76
C GLY A 8 -9.97 -17.71 -15.17
N LYS A 9 -10.03 -17.62 -13.84
CA LYS A 9 -9.43 -16.54 -13.08
C LYS A 9 -7.99 -16.96 -12.86
N GLN A 10 -7.06 -16.17 -13.37
CA GLN A 10 -5.64 -16.32 -13.09
C GLN A 10 -5.45 -16.28 -11.56
N GLU A 11 -5.29 -17.46 -10.97
CA GLU A 11 -5.12 -17.63 -9.54
C GLU A 11 -3.69 -17.22 -9.20
N PHE A 12 -3.54 -16.14 -8.43
CA PHE A 12 -2.22 -15.75 -7.92
C PHE A 12 -1.74 -16.83 -6.95
N GLU A 13 -0.75 -17.61 -7.37
CA GLU A 13 -0.18 -18.66 -6.53
C GLU A 13 0.59 -18.03 -5.37
N ASN A 14 0.22 -18.35 -4.13
CA ASN A 14 0.83 -17.76 -2.93
C ASN A 14 2.15 -18.48 -2.56
N THR A 15 3.09 -18.54 -3.50
CA THR A 15 4.43 -19.07 -3.26
C THR A 15 5.30 -18.04 -2.54
N ARG A 16 6.40 -18.49 -1.92
CA ARG A 16 7.36 -17.60 -1.28
C ARG A 16 7.98 -16.61 -2.28
N GLU A 17 8.26 -17.06 -3.50
CA GLU A 17 8.86 -16.22 -4.53
C GLU A 17 7.88 -15.13 -5.01
N ASN A 18 6.62 -15.50 -5.25
CA ASN A 18 5.58 -14.54 -5.64
C ASN A 18 5.33 -13.50 -4.55
N ARG A 19 5.40 -13.88 -3.27
CA ARG A 19 5.33 -12.90 -2.16
C ARG A 19 6.51 -11.94 -2.15
N LYS A 20 7.73 -12.43 -2.46
CA LYS A 20 8.92 -11.59 -2.54
C LYS A 20 8.78 -10.57 -3.67
N GLN A 21 8.41 -11.02 -4.86
CA GLN A 21 8.15 -10.15 -6.01
C GLN A 21 7.05 -9.11 -5.70
N CYS A 22 5.97 -9.55 -5.04
CA CYS A 22 4.90 -8.65 -4.61
C CYS A 22 5.40 -7.54 -3.67
N TRP A 23 6.30 -7.85 -2.73
CA TRP A 23 6.86 -6.85 -1.82
C TRP A 23 7.81 -5.88 -2.53
N GLU A 24 8.62 -6.37 -3.48
CA GLU A 24 9.48 -5.53 -4.29
C GLU A 24 8.66 -4.53 -5.13
N SER A 25 7.61 -5.01 -5.80
CA SER A 25 6.70 -4.16 -6.59
C SER A 25 5.89 -3.19 -5.72
N ARG A 26 5.50 -3.60 -4.52
CA ARG A 26 4.90 -2.70 -3.50
C ARG A 26 5.82 -1.55 -3.16
N ASP A 27 7.09 -1.85 -2.87
CA ASP A 27 8.05 -0.86 -2.40
C ASP A 27 8.39 0.14 -3.51
N LEU A 28 8.51 -0.32 -4.76
CA LEU A 28 8.66 0.57 -5.92
C LEU A 28 7.46 1.50 -6.12
N TYR A 29 6.23 0.98 -5.97
CA TYR A 29 5.02 1.80 -6.04
C TYR A 29 4.99 2.83 -4.91
N PHE A 30 5.31 2.44 -3.68
CA PHE A 30 5.33 3.33 -2.53
C PHE A 30 6.41 4.41 -2.62
N GLN A 31 7.61 4.06 -3.09
CA GLN A 31 8.65 5.05 -3.39
C GLN A 31 8.19 6.08 -4.42
N CYS A 32 7.45 5.64 -5.46
CA CYS A 32 6.87 6.57 -6.42
C CYS A 32 5.85 7.49 -5.75
N LEU A 33 4.96 6.95 -4.90
CA LEU A 33 4.00 7.76 -4.14
C LEU A 33 4.68 8.78 -3.23
N ASP A 34 5.78 8.38 -2.58
CA ASP A 34 6.59 9.26 -1.72
C ASP A 34 7.23 10.40 -2.53
N SER A 35 7.74 10.12 -3.74
CA SER A 35 8.33 11.15 -4.61
C SER A 35 7.34 12.22 -5.08
N ILE A 36 6.05 11.94 -4.99
CA ILE A 36 4.98 12.86 -5.36
C ILE A 36 4.19 13.36 -4.14
N ASP A 37 4.67 13.13 -2.92
CA ASP A 37 4.01 13.51 -1.65
C ASP A 37 2.56 12.98 -1.51
N VAL A 38 2.32 11.75 -1.96
CA VAL A 38 1.02 11.09 -1.83
C VAL A 38 1.05 9.99 -0.77
N ILE A 39 0.31 10.23 0.31
CA ILE A 39 0.22 9.27 1.42
C ILE A 39 -0.94 8.29 1.19
N SER A 40 -2.10 8.81 0.77
CA SER A 40 -3.32 8.01 0.53
C SER A 40 -3.52 7.73 -0.96
N PRO A 41 -3.12 6.54 -1.46
CA PRO A 41 -3.43 6.12 -2.82
C PRO A 41 -4.92 5.79 -3.04
N LEU A 42 -5.70 5.71 -1.97
CA LEU A 42 -7.14 5.44 -2.01
C LEU A 42 -7.98 6.71 -2.16
N ASP A 43 -7.39 7.89 -1.99
CA ASP A 43 -8.11 9.16 -2.16
C ASP A 43 -8.36 9.44 -3.65
N PRO A 44 -9.62 9.62 -4.09
CA PRO A 44 -9.95 9.96 -5.47
C PRO A 44 -9.21 11.20 -6.00
N LYS A 45 -8.87 12.16 -5.15
CA LYS A 45 -8.13 13.38 -5.54
C LYS A 45 -6.72 13.08 -6.03
N ASN A 46 -6.09 12.04 -5.50
CA ASN A 46 -4.73 11.65 -5.85
C ASN A 46 -4.68 10.76 -7.10
N LYS A 47 -5.82 10.19 -7.52
CA LYS A 47 -5.89 9.21 -8.62
C LYS A 47 -5.26 9.73 -9.91
N ASP A 48 -5.55 10.97 -10.29
CA ASP A 48 -4.98 11.57 -11.52
C ASP A 48 -3.48 11.83 -11.40
N LYS A 49 -3.01 12.21 -10.21
CA LYS A 49 -1.59 12.45 -9.92
C LYS A 49 -0.80 11.14 -9.97
N ILE A 50 -1.32 10.10 -9.33
CA ILE A 50 -0.76 8.74 -9.34
C ILE A 50 -0.77 8.18 -10.77
N LYS A 51 -1.86 8.34 -11.51
CA LYS A 51 -1.94 7.85 -12.90
C LYS A 51 -0.95 8.54 -13.83
N ARG A 52 -0.58 9.80 -13.58
CA ARG A 52 0.41 10.51 -14.41
C ARG A 52 1.84 10.15 -14.05
N ALA A 53 2.16 9.99 -12.76
CA ALA A 53 3.53 9.79 -12.30
C ALA A 53 3.91 8.33 -12.03
N CYS A 54 2.96 7.52 -11.53
CA CYS A 54 3.21 6.19 -10.96
C CYS A 54 2.38 5.07 -11.61
N GLN A 55 1.77 5.31 -12.78
CA GLN A 55 0.91 4.32 -13.43
C GLN A 55 1.65 3.01 -13.78
N GLN A 56 2.93 3.10 -14.15
CA GLN A 56 3.70 1.92 -14.49
C GLN A 56 3.93 1.03 -13.26
N GLN A 57 4.34 1.62 -12.15
CA GLN A 57 4.55 0.94 -10.88
C GLN A 57 3.22 0.42 -10.31
N GLU A 58 2.13 1.16 -10.47
CA GLU A 58 0.79 0.69 -10.06
C GLU A 58 0.38 -0.56 -10.86
N LYS A 59 0.57 -0.57 -12.18
CA LYS A 59 0.29 -1.75 -13.00
C LYS A 59 1.16 -2.95 -12.62
N GLN A 60 2.45 -2.73 -12.36
CA GLN A 60 3.35 -3.79 -11.94
C GLN A 60 2.91 -4.37 -10.59
N PHE A 61 2.52 -3.50 -9.66
CA PHE A 61 1.99 -3.92 -8.36
C PHE A 61 0.68 -4.70 -8.49
N GLU A 62 -0.19 -4.33 -9.44
CA GLU A 62 -1.43 -5.06 -9.78
C GLU A 62 -1.19 -6.42 -10.45
N GLN A 63 -0.08 -6.58 -11.16
CA GLN A 63 0.29 -7.83 -11.83
C GLN A 63 1.00 -8.80 -10.87
N ASP A 64 1.87 -8.28 -10.01
CA ASP A 64 2.75 -9.10 -9.17
C ASP A 64 2.14 -9.47 -7.81
N CYS A 65 1.01 -8.87 -7.45
CA CYS A 65 0.34 -9.13 -6.17
C CYS A 65 -1.11 -9.57 -6.35
N ALA A 66 -1.60 -10.37 -5.42
CA ALA A 66 -3.03 -10.61 -5.29
C ALA A 66 -3.79 -9.31 -4.96
N ASN A 67 -4.97 -9.13 -5.56
CA ASN A 67 -5.86 -7.98 -5.32
C ASN A 67 -6.17 -7.73 -3.83
N SER A 68 -6.30 -8.79 -3.03
CA SER A 68 -6.50 -8.68 -1.58
C SER A 68 -5.30 -8.06 -0.85
N TRP A 69 -4.08 -8.42 -1.26
CA TRP A 69 -2.84 -7.88 -0.71
C TRP A 69 -2.66 -6.41 -1.09
N ILE A 70 -2.93 -6.05 -2.35
CA ILE A 70 -2.86 -4.67 -2.82
C ILE A 70 -3.77 -3.76 -2.01
N ARG A 71 -5.03 -4.17 -1.84
CA ARG A 71 -6.01 -3.42 -1.04
C ARG A 71 -5.50 -3.26 0.39
N TYR A 72 -5.10 -4.35 1.03
CA TYR A 72 -4.57 -4.33 2.39
C TYR A 72 -3.37 -3.39 2.52
N PHE A 73 -2.39 -3.44 1.62
CA PHE A 73 -1.21 -2.58 1.68
C PHE A 73 -1.55 -1.09 1.49
N LYS A 74 -2.44 -0.77 0.55
CA LYS A 74 -2.90 0.61 0.32
C LYS A 74 -3.61 1.16 1.56
N GLU A 75 -4.45 0.37 2.22
CA GLU A 75 -5.12 0.74 3.48
C GLU A 75 -4.10 0.86 4.63
N LYS A 76 -3.20 -0.11 4.77
CA LYS A 76 -2.18 -0.17 5.82
C LYS A 76 -1.27 1.05 5.79
N ARG A 77 -0.81 1.50 4.61
CA ARG A 77 0.03 2.69 4.46
C ARG A 77 -0.59 3.94 5.10
N VAL A 78 -1.91 4.14 4.93
CA VAL A 78 -2.62 5.27 5.53
C VAL A 78 -2.75 5.13 7.04
N THR A 79 -3.04 3.93 7.52
CA THR A 79 -3.18 3.64 8.95
C THR A 79 -1.84 3.78 9.68
N ASP A 80 -0.76 3.21 9.14
CA ASP A 80 0.59 3.33 9.69
C ASP A 80 0.99 4.80 9.79
N TYR A 81 0.78 5.59 8.74
CA TYR A 81 1.07 7.03 8.77
C TYR A 81 0.31 7.77 9.88
N ARG A 82 -0.98 7.47 10.07
CA ARG A 82 -1.78 8.09 11.16
C ARG A 82 -1.29 7.66 12.53
N ASN A 83 -0.98 6.38 12.71
CA ASN A 83 -0.46 5.85 13.96
C ASN A 83 0.88 6.50 14.31
N ASP A 84 1.77 6.67 13.33
CA ASP A 84 3.06 7.34 13.54
C ASP A 84 2.89 8.79 13.99
N LEU A 85 1.92 9.53 13.43
CA LEU A 85 1.60 10.88 13.88
C LEU A 85 1.08 10.91 15.32
N ILE A 86 0.20 9.97 15.68
CA ILE A 86 -0.35 9.89 17.05
C ILE A 86 0.77 9.53 18.04
N ASN A 87 1.58 8.53 17.71
CA ASN A 87 2.70 8.09 18.53
C ASN A 87 3.72 9.20 18.77
N LYS A 88 4.01 10.02 17.74
CA LYS A 88 4.88 11.20 17.89
C LYS A 88 4.30 12.22 18.85
N LYS A 89 3.01 12.53 18.76
CA LYS A 89 2.35 13.46 19.69
C LYS A 89 2.36 12.96 21.12
N ILE A 90 2.06 11.67 21.33
CA ILE A 90 2.12 11.05 22.66
C ILE A 90 3.53 11.18 23.25
N GLN A 91 4.57 10.89 22.46
CA GLN A 91 5.96 11.04 22.90
C GLN A 91 6.31 12.50 23.24
N GLU A 92 5.87 13.46 22.42
CA GLU A 92 6.06 14.88 22.70
C GLU A 92 5.36 15.32 23.99
N GLU A 93 4.12 14.86 24.23
CA GLU A 93 3.37 15.12 25.46
C GLU A 93 4.03 14.50 26.70
N GLU A 94 4.52 13.25 26.59
CA GLU A 94 5.27 12.57 27.64
C GLU A 94 6.56 13.31 27.99
N LEU A 95 7.31 13.76 26.98
CA LEU A 95 8.52 14.55 27.16
C LEU A 95 8.22 15.91 27.80
N GLN A 96 7.16 16.61 27.36
CA GLN A 96 6.74 17.88 27.95
C GLN A 96 6.31 17.72 29.42
N ALA A 97 5.55 16.67 29.74
CA ALA A 97 5.14 16.34 31.10
C ALA A 97 6.32 15.97 32.02
N ALA A 98 7.37 15.36 31.46
CA ALA A 98 8.60 15.06 32.20
C ALA A 98 9.43 16.32 32.49
N VAL A 99 9.41 17.32 31.60
CA VAL A 99 10.15 18.60 31.77
C VAL A 99 9.43 19.58 32.70
N THR A 100 8.10 19.47 32.85
CA THR A 100 7.28 20.37 33.69
C THR A 100 7.13 19.91 35.14
N LYS A 101 7.73 18.77 35.51
CA LYS A 101 7.86 18.30 36.90
C LYS A 101 9.21 18.69 37.50
#